data_AF-C4FJU2-F1
#
_entry.id   AF-C4FJU2-F1
#
_cell.length_a   1.000
_cell.length_b   1.000
_cell.length_c   1.000
_cell.angle_alpha   90.00
_cell.angle_beta   90.00
_cell.angle_gamma   90.00
#
_symmetry.space_group_name_H-M   'P 1'
#
loop_
_entity.id
_entity.type
_entity.pdbx_description
1 polymer ?
#
loop_
_entity_poly.entity_id
_entity_poly.type
_entity_poly.pdbx_seq_one_letter_code
_entity_poly.pdbx_strand_id
1 'polypeptide(L)' 'MIEETIHEELESMLDVLDEREKEIIKMRYGLNGEESRTLEEVGEKLGISRERVRQLEQRALKKLKAVALKKHLKDFLS' A
#
# COMPACT_ATOMS: atom_id res chain seq x y z
N MET A 1 -5.20 20.89 7.88
CA MET A 1 -6.28 20.70 6.90
C MET A 1 -5.85 20.03 5.60
N ILE A 2 -4.71 20.33 4.97
CA ILE A 2 -4.28 19.58 3.75
C ILE A 2 -3.65 18.21 4.08
N GLU A 3 -2.88 18.10 5.17
CA GLU A 3 -2.26 16.82 5.57
C GLU A 3 -3.27 15.74 6.01
N GLU A 4 -4.34 16.12 6.70
CA GLU A 4 -5.39 15.17 7.14
C GLU A 4 -6.08 14.51 5.94
N THR A 5 -6.43 15.28 4.90
CA THR A 5 -7.19 14.75 3.76
C THR A 5 -6.39 13.73 2.95
N ILE A 6 -5.07 13.93 2.81
CA ILE A 6 -4.21 12.98 2.07
C ILE A 6 -4.04 11.68 2.86
N HIS A 7 -3.91 11.77 4.18
CA HIS A 7 -3.76 10.59 5.03
C HIS A 7 -5.04 9.74 5.08
N GLU A 8 -6.20 10.39 5.19
CA GLU A 8 -7.51 9.72 5.15
C GLU A 8 -7.76 9.02 3.81
N GLU A 9 -7.44 9.67 2.70
CA GLU A 9 -7.56 9.06 1.38
C GLU A 9 -6.63 7.85 1.24
N LEU A 10 -5.39 7.97 1.71
CA LEU A 10 -4.44 6.87 1.69
C LEU A 10 -4.93 5.68 2.53
N GLU A 11 -5.38 5.90 3.76
CA GLU A 11 -5.93 4.81 4.60
C GLU A 11 -7.16 4.16 3.93
N SER A 12 -8.06 4.95 3.34
CA SER A 12 -9.21 4.40 2.60
C SER A 12 -8.81 3.53 1.40
N MET A 13 -7.70 3.86 0.74
CA MET A 13 -7.16 3.06 -0.35
C MET A 13 -6.46 1.81 0.19
N LEU A 14 -5.82 1.86 1.36
CA LEU A 14 -5.18 0.70 1.97
C LEU A 14 -6.21 -0.32 2.50
N ASP A 15 -7.46 0.07 2.75
CA ASP A 15 -8.52 -0.84 3.22
C ASP A 15 -8.93 -1.92 2.21
N VAL A 16 -8.57 -1.78 0.92
CA VAL A 16 -8.79 -2.86 -0.05
C VAL A 16 -7.71 -3.95 -0.01
N LEU A 17 -6.63 -3.71 0.74
CA LEU A 17 -5.53 -4.64 0.93
C LEU A 17 -5.87 -5.59 2.07
N ASP A 18 -5.36 -6.83 1.98
CA ASP A 18 -5.34 -7.70 3.16
C ASP A 18 -4.28 -7.22 4.16
N GLU A 19 -4.37 -7.69 5.41
CA GLU A 19 -3.47 -7.24 6.48
C GLU A 19 -1.98 -7.41 6.14
N ARG A 20 -1.62 -8.51 5.46
CA ARG A 20 -0.22 -8.75 5.05
C ARG A 20 0.22 -7.80 3.95
N GLU A 21 -0.63 -7.54 2.96
CA GLU A 21 -0.39 -6.56 1.91
C GLU A 21 -0.28 -5.14 2.50
N LYS A 22 -1.18 -4.76 3.41
CA LYS A 22 -1.17 -3.47 4.10
C LYS A 22 0.13 -3.30 4.89
N GLU A 23 0.54 -4.31 5.66
CA GLU A 23 1.80 -4.29 6.42
C GLU A 23 3.02 -4.16 5.51
N ILE A 24 3.10 -4.94 4.42
CA ILE A 24 4.18 -4.85 3.43
C ILE A 24 4.24 -3.45 2.81
N ILE A 25 3.11 -2.89 2.37
CA ILE A 25 3.07 -1.56 1.76
C ILE A 25 3.45 -0.48 2.79
N LYS A 26 2.95 -0.56 4.03
CA LYS A 26 3.32 0.38 5.10
C LYS A 26 4.83 0.37 5.36
N MET A 27 5.44 -0.81 5.45
CA MET A 27 6.89 -0.95 5.67
C MET A 27 7.74 -0.55 4.46
N ARG A 28 7.28 -0.86 3.23
CA ARG A 28 8.02 -0.55 2.00
C ARG A 28 8.06 0.94 1.69
N TYR A 29 7.02 1.67 2.07
CA TYR A 29 6.85 3.09 1.75
C TYR A 29 6.92 4.01 2.96
N GLY A 30 7.20 3.49 4.16
CA GLY A 30 7.34 4.29 5.38
C GLY A 30 6.03 4.94 5.86
N LEU A 31 4.87 4.35 5.51
CA LEU A 31 3.56 4.95 5.76
C LEU A 31 3.12 4.87 7.23
N ASN A 32 3.87 4.14 8.06
CA ASN A 32 3.69 4.05 9.51
C ASN A 32 4.58 5.03 10.29
N GLY A 33 5.23 5.99 9.62
CA GLY A 33 6.16 6.92 10.23
C GLY A 33 7.57 6.35 10.46
N GLU A 34 7.86 5.17 9.91
CA GLU A 34 9.22 4.61 9.82
C GLU A 34 9.85 4.92 8.46
N GLU A 35 11.17 4.75 8.34
CA GLU A 35 11.84 4.81 7.05
C GLU A 35 11.39 3.66 6.12
N SER A 36 11.45 3.91 4.82
CA SER A 36 11.14 2.90 3.81
C SER A 36 12.14 1.74 3.88
N ARG A 37 11.62 0.52 3.94
CA ARG A 37 12.43 -0.70 3.95
C ARG A 37 12.54 -1.34 2.57
N THR A 38 13.65 -2.03 2.32
CA THR A 38 13.87 -2.87 1.13
C THR A 38 13.02 -4.14 1.18
N LEU A 39 12.85 -4.82 0.03
CA LEU A 39 12.15 -6.11 -0.02
C LEU A 39 12.80 -7.19 0.85
N GLU A 40 14.11 -7.08 1.05
CA GLU A 40 14.91 -8.03 1.83
C GLU A 40 14.67 -7.81 3.33
N GLU A 41 14.78 -6.58 3.82
CA GLU A 41 14.50 -6.23 5.22
C GLU A 41 13.04 -6.52 5.61
N VAL A 42 12.09 -6.26 4.70
CA VAL A 42 10.68 -6.62 4.93
C VAL A 42 10.51 -8.14 5.00
N GLY A 43 11.21 -8.89 4.15
CA GLY A 43 11.18 -10.34 4.15
C GLY A 43 11.75 -10.93 5.44
N GLU A 44 12.88 -10.42 5.90
CA GLU A 44 13.50 -10.80 7.17
C GLU A 44 12.56 -10.54 8.36
N LYS A 45 11.97 -9.34 8.44
CA LYS A 45 11.05 -8.97 9.53
C LYS A 45 9.76 -9.80 9.52
N LEU A 46 9.24 -10.18 8.36
CA LEU A 46 8.00 -10.96 8.21
C LEU A 46 8.24 -12.48 8.15
N GLY A 47 9.51 -12.93 8.20
CA GLY A 47 9.86 -14.35 8.11
C GLY A 47 9.51 -15.00 6.77
N ILE A 48 9.53 -14.24 5.68
CA ILE A 48 9.21 -14.70 4.32
C ILE A 48 10.31 -14.34 3.34
N SER A 49 10.39 -15.07 2.21
CA SER A 49 11.41 -14.78 1.20
C SER A 49 11.20 -13.42 0.54
N ARG A 50 12.29 -12.79 0.10
CA ARG A 50 12.27 -11.55 -0.70
C ARG A 50 11.31 -11.64 -1.90
N GLU A 51 11.31 -12.77 -2.60
CA GLU A 51 10.42 -12.99 -3.74
C GLU A 51 8.95 -13.04 -3.31
N ARG A 52 8.66 -13.63 -2.15
CA ARG A 52 7.29 -13.62 -1.60
C ARG A 52 6.82 -12.21 -1.27
N VAL A 53 7.68 -11.37 -0.69
CA VAL A 53 7.39 -9.95 -0.46
C VAL A 53 7.09 -9.25 -1.79
N ARG A 54 7.93 -9.45 -2.82
CA ARG A 54 7.76 -8.86 -4.15
C ARG A 54 6.42 -9.25 -4.79
N GLN A 55 5.98 -10.50 -4.63
CA GLN A 55 4.70 -10.96 -5.15
C GLN A 55 3.52 -10.28 -4.43
N LEU A 56 3.58 -10.18 -3.11
CA LEU A 56 2.53 -9.53 -2.31
C LEU A 56 2.48 -8.02 -2.58
N GLU A 57 3.63 -7.36 -2.70
CA GLU A 57 3.74 -5.94 -3.10
C GLU A 57 3.08 -5.69 -4.46
N GLN A 58 3.40 -6.50 -5.48
CA GLN A 58 2.77 -6.37 -6.79
C GLN A 58 1.25 -6.58 -6.75
N ARG A 59 0.78 -7.54 -5.95
CA ARG A 59 -0.66 -7.80 -5.78
C ARG A 59 -1.35 -6.60 -5.13
N ALA A 60 -0.74 -6.03 -4.09
CA ALA A 60 -1.23 -4.84 -3.41
C ALA A 60 -1.27 -3.63 -4.36
N LEU A 61 -0.17 -3.33 -5.06
CA LEU A 61 -0.10 -2.23 -6.02
C LEU A 61 -1.16 -2.34 -7.13
N LYS A 62 -1.44 -3.56 -7.61
CA LYS A 62 -2.49 -3.79 -8.60
C LYS A 62 -3.88 -3.45 -8.05
N LYS A 63 -4.18 -3.80 -6.80
CA LYS A 63 -5.44 -3.45 -6.12
C LYS A 63 -5.55 -1.93 -5.95
N LEU A 64 -4.50 -1.28 -5.44
CA LEU A 64 -4.47 0.17 -5.25
C LEU A 64 -4.70 0.93 -6.57
N LYS A 65 -4.07 0.49 -7.67
CA LYS A 65 -4.26 1.09 -8.99
C LYS A 65 -5.70 0.97 -9.49
N ALA A 66 -6.35 -0.17 -9.25
CA ALA A 66 -7.75 -0.36 -9.64
C ALA A 66 -8.69 0.57 -8.87
N VAL A 67 -8.44 0.77 -7.57
CA VAL A 67 -9.22 1.72 -6.74
C VAL A 67 -9.01 3.16 -7.22
N ALA A 68 -7.76 3.57 -7.44
CA ALA A 68 -7.44 4.90 -7.93
C ALA A 68 -8.13 5.18 -9.27
N LEU A 69 -8.06 4.23 -10.22
CA LEU A 69 -8.71 4.35 -11.52
C LEU A 69 -10.24 4.47 -11.39
N LYS A 70 -10.85 3.66 -10.51
CA LYS A 70 -12.30 3.72 -10.27
C LYS A 70 -12.73 5.06 -9.67
N LYS A 71 -11.94 5.62 -8.76
CA LYS A 71 -12.19 6.94 -8.15
C LYS A 71 -12.09 8.05 -9.21
N HIS A 72 -11.01 8.09 -9.98
CA HIS A 72 -10.86 9.04 -11.09
C HIS A 72 -11.96 8.96 -12.15
N LEU A 73 -12.39 7.74 -12.51
CA LEU A 73 -13.52 7.57 -13.44
C LEU A 73 -14.83 8.09 -12.86
N LYS A 74 -15.07 7.90 -11.55
CA LYS A 74 -16.25 8.44 -10.88
C LYS A 74 -16.22 9.97 -10.85
N ASP A 75 -15.06 10.57 -10.59
CA ASP A 75 -14.89 12.03 -10.57
C ASP A 75 -15.08 12.65 -11.96
N PHE A 76 -14.67 11.94 -13.03
CA PHE A 76 -14.85 12.40 -14.41
C PHE A 76 -16.30 12.29 -14.91
N LEU A 77 -17.08 11.33 -14.39
CA LEU A 77 -18.47 11.08 -14.77
C LEU A 77 -19.49 11.81 -13.86
N SER A 78 -19.02 12.50 -12.83
CA SER A 78 -19.83 13.29 -11.89
C SER A 78 -19.88 14.76 -12.29
#